data_AF-A0A9W7IES3-F1
#
_entry.id   AF-A0A9W7IES3-F1
#
_cell.length_a   1.000
_cell.length_b   1.000
_cell.length_c   1.000
_cell.angle_alpha   90.00
_cell.angle_beta   90.00
_cell.angle_gamma   90.00
#
_symmetry.space_group_name_H-M   'P 1'
#
loop_
_entity.id
_entity.type
_entity.pdbx_description
1 polymer ?
#
loop_
_entity_poly.entity_id
_entity_poly.type
_entity_poly.pdbx_seq_one_letter_code
_entity_poly.pdbx_strand_id
1 'polypeptide(L)'
;MESIESEEPEKKRPHLDSPAMARNSSTSPNHVKSVDAAVLQYQNQKLVQQLDIQKHELHDLETKIKELKDKQTSYDDMLITVNQLWNQLVDDMILLGIRAGGGHNVLQILDHADKFRGSIPSCPVEEMFLSRLLETDFIDSGDDDGIANYVERVLSARHSSTRDLIKSLEDTISAERMKTENMTSSLHGELSVEDTIMQLSKIDDMMKEEAKSLHEMINALHLKHKEYAEGIQTYISNHSTDQSEIKRLQGELEEIMAELEESRRKLVELKMQKNIASGMHAPTPVVANGSLSPEKPADKTMGLREMKDLIEETKIVAADRLSELQDAQEQNLIYSKQLKDLQNELKDDKFIQSSRLYTLLNDQLQHWNAEMEQYKALSDTLQTDRLLVMRREKELNMKAESADSVRNTIDNSGSRIEELNLQLQKCIIERNDREIKMEEAIQDAGRNDIKAEIRVMASALSKEMGMMEAQLNRWKETAHEAISLHEEAQALKALLSDKTNLQKCLEEECAEQIVEIKSLNDLIEKLQKEKLELQIFLDMYGQEGYDNRDVTEIRESRNKAYSQAEILQNALDEHSLELRVKAANEAEAACQERLSVAEVEIADLRAKLDASESDLTERRLMEDAKYAG
;
A
#
# COMPACT_ATOMS: atom_id res chain seq x y z
N MET A 1 -42.38 63.49 -13.49
CA MET A 1 -42.78 64.01 -12.16
C MET A 1 -41.51 64.03 -11.33
N GLU A 2 -40.94 65.13 -10.88
CA GLU A 2 -41.26 66.56 -10.94
C GLU A 2 -39.92 67.29 -10.93
N SER A 3 -39.83 68.34 -11.73
CA SER A 3 -38.73 69.28 -11.80
C SER A 3 -38.70 70.17 -10.55
N ILE A 4 -37.52 70.47 -10.02
CA ILE A 4 -37.29 71.73 -9.31
C ILE A 4 -35.99 72.34 -9.83
N GLU A 5 -36.15 73.52 -10.38
CA GLU A 5 -35.19 74.41 -11.02
C GLU A 5 -34.52 75.34 -10.00
N SER A 6 -33.32 75.79 -10.37
CA SER A 6 -32.72 77.11 -10.07
C SER A 6 -32.14 77.39 -8.68
N GLU A 7 -30.82 77.57 -8.60
CA GLU A 7 -30.20 78.90 -8.73
C GLU A 7 -28.66 78.80 -8.70
N GLU A 8 -28.04 79.32 -9.75
CA GLU A 8 -26.61 79.61 -9.85
C GLU A 8 -26.25 80.82 -8.95
N PRO A 9 -24.96 81.04 -8.62
CA PRO A 9 -24.35 82.15 -9.35
C PRO A 9 -22.90 81.90 -9.79
N GLU A 10 -22.68 82.25 -11.05
CA GLU A 10 -21.43 82.48 -11.74
C GLU A 10 -20.38 83.21 -10.87
N LYS A 11 -19.24 82.53 -10.59
CA LYS A 11 -18.01 83.21 -10.18
C LYS A 11 -17.11 83.43 -11.39
N LYS A 12 -17.11 84.68 -11.85
CA LYS A 12 -16.23 85.25 -12.86
C LYS A 12 -14.76 84.94 -12.60
N ARG A 13 -14.09 84.38 -13.61
CA ARG A 13 -12.62 84.23 -13.70
C ARG A 13 -11.96 85.61 -13.78
N PRO A 14 -10.87 85.90 -13.05
CA PRO A 14 -10.01 87.03 -13.37
C PRO A 14 -9.03 86.61 -14.48
N HIS A 15 -9.14 87.25 -15.65
CA HIS A 15 -8.12 87.21 -16.67
C HIS A 15 -6.83 87.86 -16.14
N LEU A 16 -5.72 87.12 -16.17
CA LEU A 16 -4.37 87.65 -15.98
C LEU A 16 -3.92 88.31 -17.30
N ASP A 17 -4.09 89.63 -17.39
CA ASP A 17 -3.48 90.43 -18.45
C ASP A 17 -1.99 90.63 -18.16
N SER A 18 -1.14 90.05 -19.01
CA SER A 18 0.29 90.35 -19.08
C SER A 18 0.52 91.70 -19.78
N PRO A 19 1.35 92.63 -19.28
CA PRO A 19 1.65 93.85 -20.01
C PRO A 19 2.74 93.58 -21.06
N ALA A 20 2.33 93.60 -22.32
CA ALA A 20 3.21 93.69 -23.48
C ALA A 20 3.99 95.02 -23.47
N MET A 21 5.28 94.94 -23.80
CA MET A 21 6.15 96.09 -24.03
C MET A 21 5.56 97.03 -25.11
N ALA A 22 5.27 98.28 -24.73
CA ALA A 22 5.02 99.36 -25.67
C ALA A 22 6.09 100.44 -25.50
N ARG A 23 7.02 100.49 -26.47
CA ARG A 23 7.82 101.67 -26.78
C ARG A 23 6.87 102.80 -27.16
N ASN A 24 6.89 103.91 -26.43
CA ASN A 24 6.45 105.22 -26.93
C ASN A 24 7.23 106.33 -26.22
N SER A 25 8.13 106.96 -26.98
CA SER A 25 8.76 108.24 -26.67
C SER A 25 7.80 109.37 -27.02
N SER A 26 7.46 110.22 -26.04
CA SER A 26 6.97 111.57 -26.31
C SER A 26 7.45 112.54 -25.22
N THR A 27 8.07 113.61 -25.71
CA THR A 27 8.67 114.71 -24.95
C THR A 27 7.60 115.73 -24.60
N SER A 28 7.49 116.14 -23.32
CA SER A 28 7.14 117.49 -22.79
C SER A 28 6.56 117.38 -21.36
N PRO A 29 6.52 118.46 -20.57
CA PRO A 29 7.57 119.39 -20.19
C PRO A 29 7.87 119.30 -18.68
N ASN A 30 8.98 119.88 -18.24
CA ASN A 30 9.32 120.08 -16.83
C ASN A 30 8.18 120.81 -16.09
N HIS A 31 7.36 120.05 -15.37
CA HIS A 31 6.60 120.56 -14.24
C HIS A 31 6.98 119.69 -13.05
N VAL A 32 7.87 120.22 -12.21
CA VAL A 32 8.09 119.77 -10.85
C VAL A 32 6.78 120.01 -10.10
N LYS A 33 5.81 119.11 -10.26
CA LYS A 33 4.82 118.86 -9.22
C LYS A 33 5.58 118.01 -8.22
N SER A 34 5.91 118.60 -7.07
CA SER A 34 6.37 117.84 -5.91
C SER A 34 5.42 116.67 -5.73
N VAL A 35 5.85 115.47 -6.12
CA VAL A 35 5.11 114.26 -5.78
C VAL A 35 5.12 114.26 -4.26
N ASP A 36 3.96 114.49 -3.67
CA ASP A 36 3.84 114.64 -2.23
C ASP A 36 4.34 113.33 -1.60
N ALA A 37 5.50 113.41 -0.94
CA ALA A 37 6.19 112.24 -0.42
C ALA A 37 5.28 111.45 0.55
N ALA A 38 4.36 112.15 1.22
CA ALA A 38 3.35 111.56 2.08
C ALA A 38 2.35 110.67 1.32
N VAL A 39 1.94 111.06 0.11
CA VAL A 39 1.01 110.28 -0.73
C VAL A 39 1.70 109.03 -1.28
N LEU A 40 2.96 109.13 -1.71
CA LEU A 40 3.75 107.95 -2.11
C LEU A 40 4.03 107.02 -0.94
N GLN A 41 4.33 107.56 0.24
CA GLN A 41 4.55 106.78 1.45
C GLN A 41 3.28 106.02 1.85
N TYR A 42 2.12 106.66 1.78
CA TYR A 42 0.82 106.02 2.02
C TYR A 42 0.50 104.93 0.98
N GLN A 43 0.76 105.18 -0.31
CA GLN A 43 0.57 104.18 -1.37
C GLN A 43 1.51 102.98 -1.20
N ASN A 44 2.79 103.21 -0.86
CA ASN A 44 3.74 102.15 -0.56
C ASN A 44 3.31 101.35 0.67
N GLN A 45 2.84 102.01 1.74
CA GLN A 45 2.35 101.32 2.92
C GLN A 45 1.13 100.43 2.61
N LYS A 46 0.22 100.89 1.75
CA LYS A 46 -0.93 100.09 1.29
C LYS A 46 -0.49 98.89 0.43
N LEU A 47 0.49 99.07 -0.46
CA LEU A 47 1.05 97.97 -1.26
C LEU A 47 1.78 96.94 -0.39
N VAL A 48 2.51 97.38 0.63
CA VAL A 48 3.16 96.49 1.61
C VAL A 48 2.12 95.68 2.37
N GLN A 49 1.03 96.32 2.84
CA GLN A 49 -0.07 95.59 3.49
C GLN A 49 -0.72 94.56 2.55
N GLN A 50 -0.92 94.90 1.27
CA GLN A 50 -1.44 93.95 0.28
C GLN A 50 -0.48 92.79 0.02
N LEU A 51 0.83 93.06 -0.09
CA LEU A 51 1.86 92.03 -0.22
C LEU A 51 1.92 91.12 1.01
N ASP A 52 1.77 91.68 2.21
CA ASP A 52 1.76 90.90 3.44
C ASP A 52 0.51 90.00 3.51
N ILE A 53 -0.68 90.49 3.10
CA ILE A 53 -1.88 89.66 3.00
C ILE A 53 -1.67 88.51 1.99
N GLN A 54 -1.16 88.81 0.78
CA GLN A 54 -0.89 87.77 -0.23
C GLN A 54 0.15 86.75 0.23
N LYS A 55 1.17 87.17 0.99
CA LYS A 55 2.16 86.24 1.57
C LYS A 55 1.53 85.30 2.60
N HIS A 56 0.62 85.80 3.44
CA HIS A 56 -0.09 84.93 4.38
C HIS A 56 -1.00 83.95 3.64
N GLU A 57 -1.75 84.39 2.64
CA GLU A 57 -2.58 83.51 1.80
C GLU A 57 -1.75 82.43 1.08
N LEU A 58 -0.57 82.79 0.54
CA LEU A 58 0.34 81.82 -0.07
C LEU A 58 0.88 80.81 0.95
N HIS A 59 1.20 81.26 2.17
CA HIS A 59 1.67 80.35 3.22
C HIS A 59 0.57 79.40 3.70
N ASP A 60 -0.68 79.87 3.80
CA ASP A 60 -1.84 79.04 4.12
C ASP A 60 -2.09 77.98 3.02
N LEU A 61 -1.97 78.37 1.75
CA LEU A 61 -2.06 77.44 0.62
C LEU A 61 -0.92 76.42 0.60
N GLU A 62 0.32 76.85 0.87
CA GLU A 62 1.48 75.97 0.96
C GLU A 62 1.32 74.94 2.09
N THR A 63 0.81 75.38 3.24
CA THR A 63 0.47 74.51 4.37
C THR A 63 -0.61 73.50 3.98
N LYS A 64 -1.67 73.95 3.28
CA LYS A 64 -2.74 73.06 2.81
C LYS A 64 -2.27 72.06 1.76
N ILE A 65 -1.38 72.45 0.87
CA ILE A 65 -0.75 71.54 -0.11
C ILE A 65 0.07 70.48 0.62
N LYS A 66 0.84 70.88 1.64
CA LYS A 66 1.61 69.93 2.46
C LYS A 66 0.69 68.93 3.16
N GLU A 67 -0.37 69.40 3.82
CA GLU A 67 -1.35 68.51 4.46
C GLU A 67 -2.01 67.53 3.48
N LEU A 68 -2.33 67.97 2.25
CA LEU A 68 -2.90 67.11 1.23
C LEU A 68 -1.89 66.07 0.73
N LYS A 69 -0.62 66.45 0.56
CA LYS A 69 0.45 65.50 0.22
C LYS A 69 0.65 64.46 1.31
N ASP A 70 0.72 64.87 2.58
CA ASP A 70 0.89 63.95 3.69
C ASP A 70 -0.29 62.96 3.79
N LYS A 71 -1.52 63.43 3.55
CA LYS A 71 -2.71 62.56 3.46
C LYS A 71 -2.62 61.60 2.28
N GLN A 72 -2.24 62.08 1.10
CA GLN A 72 -2.07 61.26 -0.10
C GLN A 72 -1.04 60.15 0.15
N THR A 73 0.13 60.49 0.70
CA THR A 73 1.16 59.49 1.05
C THR A 73 0.62 58.46 2.03
N SER A 74 -0.13 58.87 3.06
CA SER A 74 -0.76 57.93 3.99
C SER A 74 -1.80 57.01 3.32
N TYR A 75 -2.54 57.49 2.31
CA TYR A 75 -3.47 56.66 1.54
C TYR A 75 -2.72 55.71 0.61
N ASP A 76 -1.67 56.17 -0.05
CA ASP A 76 -0.83 55.36 -0.93
C ASP A 76 -0.17 54.21 -0.14
N ASP A 77 0.37 54.50 1.05
CA ASP A 77 0.94 53.50 1.96
C ASP A 77 -0.10 52.44 2.37
N MET A 78 -1.34 52.87 2.63
CA MET A 78 -2.45 51.95 2.94
C MET A 78 -2.78 51.06 1.74
N LEU A 79 -2.86 51.63 0.53
CA LEU A 79 -3.13 50.87 -0.70
C LEU A 79 -2.02 49.86 -1.01
N ILE A 80 -0.75 50.26 -0.84
CA ILE A 80 0.40 49.35 -0.96
C ILE A 80 0.26 48.18 0.00
N THR A 81 -0.04 48.47 1.27
CA THR A 81 -0.18 47.45 2.31
C THR A 81 -1.34 46.49 2.00
N VAL A 82 -2.50 47.01 1.60
CA VAL A 82 -3.66 46.20 1.21
C VAL A 82 -3.33 45.31 0.02
N ASN A 83 -2.63 45.84 -0.99
CA ASN A 83 -2.24 45.05 -2.16
C ASN A 83 -1.24 43.95 -1.82
N GLN A 84 -0.26 44.24 -0.96
CA GLN A 84 0.69 43.25 -0.45
C GLN A 84 -0.02 42.13 0.30
N LEU A 85 -0.94 42.47 1.21
CA LEU A 85 -1.73 41.49 1.95
C LEU A 85 -2.61 40.64 1.05
N TRP A 86 -3.21 41.23 0.01
CA TRP A 86 -4.02 40.49 -0.95
C TRP A 86 -3.17 39.54 -1.81
N ASN A 87 -1.99 39.97 -2.26
CA ASN A 87 -1.06 39.10 -2.96
C ASN A 87 -0.60 37.93 -2.08
N GLN A 88 -0.25 38.22 -0.82
CA GLN A 88 0.10 37.18 0.15
C GLN A 88 -1.05 36.18 0.36
N LEU A 89 -2.30 36.66 0.44
CA LEU A 89 -3.46 35.79 0.53
C LEU A 89 -3.54 34.85 -0.68
N VAL A 90 -3.41 35.38 -1.90
CA VAL A 90 -3.44 34.56 -3.13
C VAL A 90 -2.32 33.51 -3.12
N ASP A 91 -1.10 33.90 -2.76
CA ASP A 91 0.05 33.00 -2.67
C ASP A 91 -0.15 31.89 -1.63
N ASP A 92 -0.65 32.25 -0.44
CA ASP A 92 -0.94 31.31 0.64
C ASP A 92 -2.06 30.33 0.24
N MET A 93 -3.07 30.81 -0.47
CA MET A 93 -4.15 29.97 -0.96
C MET A 93 -3.69 28.96 -2.03
N ILE A 94 -2.79 29.38 -2.92
CA ILE A 94 -2.14 28.50 -3.89
C ILE A 94 -1.30 27.45 -3.16
N LEU A 95 -0.50 27.86 -2.17
CA LEU A 95 0.32 26.96 -1.36
C LEU A 95 -0.54 25.94 -0.59
N LEU A 96 -1.66 26.38 -0.02
CA LEU A 96 -2.61 25.50 0.66
C LEU A 96 -3.28 24.54 -0.33
N GLY A 97 -3.59 24.98 -1.55
CA GLY A 97 -4.13 24.12 -2.61
C GLY A 97 -3.17 23.00 -2.97
N ILE A 98 -1.89 23.34 -3.14
CA ILE A 98 -0.79 22.39 -3.35
C ILE A 98 -0.69 21.40 -2.18
N ARG A 99 -0.70 21.88 -0.93
CA ARG A 99 -0.63 21.03 0.26
C ARG A 99 -1.84 20.12 0.44
N ALA A 100 -3.00 20.56 -0.03
CA ALA A 100 -4.24 19.80 0.03
C ALA A 100 -4.34 18.72 -1.07
N GLY A 101 -3.30 18.48 -1.87
CA GLY A 101 -3.31 17.48 -2.95
C GLY A 101 -3.79 18.03 -4.30
N GLY A 102 -3.98 19.34 -4.42
CA GLY A 102 -4.31 20.00 -5.68
C GLY A 102 -3.12 19.96 -6.63
N GLY A 103 -3.18 19.11 -7.65
CA GLY A 103 -2.11 18.91 -8.62
C GLY A 103 -1.89 20.07 -9.60
N HIS A 104 -1.62 19.74 -10.86
CA HIS A 104 -1.14 20.68 -11.91
C HIS A 104 -2.06 21.90 -12.15
N ASN A 105 -3.37 21.80 -11.87
CA ASN A 105 -4.33 22.89 -12.08
C ASN A 105 -4.07 24.10 -11.17
N VAL A 106 -3.58 23.88 -9.93
CA VAL A 106 -3.26 24.97 -8.99
C VAL A 106 -1.92 25.63 -9.37
N LEU A 107 -1.00 24.85 -9.93
CA LEU A 107 0.29 25.34 -10.44
C LEU A 107 0.15 26.19 -11.73
N GLN A 108 -0.85 25.94 -12.58
CA GLN A 108 -1.13 26.79 -13.75
C GLN A 108 -1.57 28.21 -13.39
N ILE A 109 -2.10 28.41 -12.17
CA ILE A 109 -2.52 29.71 -11.67
C ILE A 109 -1.29 30.56 -11.30
N LEU A 110 -0.22 29.94 -10.79
CA LEU A 110 1.10 30.59 -10.61
C LEU A 110 1.68 31.13 -11.92
N ASP A 111 1.51 30.39 -13.02
CA ASP A 111 2.01 30.77 -14.34
C ASP A 111 1.32 31.99 -14.97
N HIS A 112 0.11 32.33 -14.50
CA HIS A 112 -0.64 33.50 -14.98
C HIS A 112 -0.26 34.78 -14.22
N ALA A 113 0.10 34.68 -12.94
CA ALA A 113 0.45 35.83 -12.10
C ALA A 113 1.82 36.46 -12.48
N ASP A 114 2.78 35.67 -12.95
CA ASP A 114 4.13 36.15 -13.25
C ASP A 114 4.25 36.90 -14.59
N LYS A 115 3.30 36.75 -15.52
CA LYS A 115 3.40 37.32 -16.87
C LYS A 115 3.21 38.84 -16.93
N PHE A 116 2.64 39.47 -15.90
CA PHE A 116 2.28 40.90 -15.91
C PHE A 116 3.20 41.78 -15.05
N ARG A 117 4.15 41.20 -14.31
CA ARG A 117 4.98 41.93 -13.33
C ARG A 117 6.15 42.73 -13.97
N GLY A 118 6.40 42.57 -15.27
CA GLY A 118 7.65 43.01 -15.91
C GLY A 118 7.63 44.30 -16.73
N SER A 119 6.48 44.94 -16.97
CA SER A 119 6.40 46.11 -17.87
C SER A 119 6.34 47.43 -17.10
N ILE A 120 7.12 48.43 -17.54
CA ILE A 120 7.05 49.79 -17.00
C ILE A 120 5.90 50.50 -17.72
N PRO A 121 4.85 50.95 -17.01
CA PRO A 121 3.74 51.64 -17.64
C PRO A 121 4.21 52.91 -18.35
N SER A 122 3.67 53.18 -19.53
CA SER A 122 4.02 54.36 -20.34
C SER A 122 3.30 55.65 -19.92
N CYS A 123 2.63 55.63 -18.77
CA CYS A 123 1.80 56.71 -18.26
C CYS A 123 2.61 57.82 -17.54
N PRO A 124 2.01 59.02 -17.32
CA PRO A 124 2.58 60.08 -16.49
C PRO A 124 2.90 59.59 -15.06
N VAL A 125 3.84 60.27 -14.38
CA VAL A 125 4.36 59.87 -13.05
C VAL A 125 3.24 59.78 -12.01
N GLU A 126 2.22 60.62 -12.16
CA GLU A 126 1.05 60.71 -11.30
C GLU A 126 0.16 59.44 -11.39
N GLU A 127 0.14 58.76 -12.53
CA GLU A 127 -0.67 57.57 -12.79
C GLU A 127 0.12 56.26 -12.67
N MET A 128 1.45 56.34 -12.52
CA MET A 128 2.34 55.17 -12.44
C MET A 128 2.01 54.26 -11.25
N PHE A 129 1.60 54.86 -10.13
CA PHE A 129 1.26 54.11 -8.93
C PHE A 129 0.03 53.23 -9.15
N LEU A 130 -1.07 53.83 -9.62
CA LEU A 130 -2.32 53.12 -9.94
C LEU A 130 -2.12 52.10 -11.07
N SER A 131 -1.35 52.45 -12.10
CA SER A 131 -1.07 51.54 -13.23
C SER A 131 -0.28 50.30 -12.79
N ARG A 132 0.70 50.46 -11.89
CA ARG A 132 1.39 49.32 -11.25
C ARG A 132 0.48 48.53 -10.32
N LEU A 133 -0.39 49.21 -9.57
CA LEU A 133 -1.31 48.58 -8.62
C LEU A 133 -2.34 47.69 -9.32
N LEU A 134 -2.76 48.09 -10.52
CA LEU A 134 -3.75 47.39 -11.36
C LEU A 134 -3.10 46.48 -12.41
N GLU A 135 -1.77 46.37 -12.44
CA GLU A 135 -1.01 45.58 -13.42
C GLU A 135 -1.36 45.92 -14.89
N THR A 136 -1.45 47.22 -15.21
CA THR A 136 -1.85 47.71 -16.54
C THR A 136 -0.86 48.73 -17.09
N ASP A 137 -0.55 48.66 -18.39
CA ASP A 137 0.42 49.55 -19.05
C ASP A 137 -0.12 50.95 -19.41
N PHE A 138 -1.45 51.13 -19.41
CA PHE A 138 -2.14 52.36 -19.82
C PHE A 138 -3.56 52.46 -19.23
N ILE A 139 -3.90 53.62 -18.67
CA ILE A 139 -5.25 53.99 -18.23
C ILE A 139 -5.71 55.15 -19.13
N ASP A 140 -6.82 54.98 -19.83
CA ASP A 140 -7.38 56.04 -20.70
C ASP A 140 -7.98 57.15 -19.83
N SER A 141 -7.21 58.22 -19.60
CA SER A 141 -7.52 59.30 -18.64
C SER A 141 -8.45 60.40 -19.19
N GLY A 142 -9.15 60.14 -20.30
CA GLY A 142 -10.02 61.13 -20.94
C GLY A 142 -11.32 61.44 -20.18
N ASP A 143 -11.76 60.59 -19.25
CA ASP A 143 -13.02 60.73 -18.51
C ASP A 143 -12.87 60.20 -17.07
N ASP A 144 -13.08 61.04 -16.06
CA ASP A 144 -12.93 60.70 -14.64
C ASP A 144 -13.84 59.51 -14.24
N ASP A 145 -14.99 59.38 -14.90
CA ASP A 145 -15.94 58.27 -14.71
C ASP A 145 -15.45 56.95 -15.34
N GLY A 146 -14.56 57.04 -16.34
CA GLY A 146 -13.93 55.89 -17.00
C GLY A 146 -12.88 55.19 -16.13
N ILE A 147 -12.08 55.97 -15.38
CA ILE A 147 -11.05 55.44 -14.47
C ILE A 147 -11.71 54.70 -13.30
N ALA A 148 -12.73 55.29 -12.68
CA ALA A 148 -13.45 54.67 -11.57
C ALA A 148 -14.09 53.33 -11.98
N ASN A 149 -14.77 53.29 -13.13
CA ASN A 149 -15.36 52.06 -13.69
C ASN A 149 -14.31 51.01 -14.08
N TYR A 150 -13.11 51.44 -14.53
CA TYR A 150 -12.01 50.52 -14.82
C TYR A 150 -11.46 49.88 -13.55
N VAL A 151 -11.16 50.69 -12.52
CA VAL A 151 -10.68 50.23 -11.21
C VAL A 151 -11.67 49.24 -10.61
N GLU A 152 -12.97 49.56 -10.62
CA GLU A 152 -14.02 48.68 -10.08
C GLU A 152 -14.07 47.33 -10.81
N ARG A 153 -13.89 47.32 -12.13
CA ARG A 153 -13.86 46.10 -12.94
C ARG A 153 -12.62 45.25 -12.67
N VAL A 154 -11.43 45.84 -12.53
CA VAL A 154 -10.19 45.12 -12.18
C VAL A 154 -10.30 44.52 -10.77
N LEU A 155 -10.79 45.29 -9.80
CA LEU A 155 -11.01 44.82 -8.44
C LEU A 155 -12.06 43.69 -8.41
N SER A 156 -13.15 43.82 -9.17
CA SER A 156 -14.18 42.79 -9.29
C SER A 156 -13.63 41.51 -9.92
N ALA A 157 -12.79 41.62 -10.96
CA ALA A 157 -12.14 40.48 -11.59
C ALA A 157 -11.17 39.78 -10.63
N ARG A 158 -10.34 40.55 -9.92
CA ARG A 158 -9.42 40.02 -8.90
C ARG A 158 -10.17 39.31 -7.78
N HIS A 159 -11.25 39.91 -7.28
CA HIS A 159 -12.09 39.31 -6.25
C HIS A 159 -12.80 38.04 -6.75
N SER A 160 -13.29 38.02 -7.99
CA SER A 160 -13.84 36.80 -8.61
C SER A 160 -12.79 35.70 -8.72
N SER A 161 -11.61 36.02 -9.23
CA SER A 161 -10.50 35.06 -9.34
C SER A 161 -10.08 34.51 -7.98
N THR A 162 -9.98 35.37 -6.95
CA THR A 162 -9.67 34.95 -5.57
C THR A 162 -10.77 34.03 -5.03
N ARG A 163 -12.04 34.30 -5.33
CA ARG A 163 -13.17 33.45 -4.93
C ARG A 163 -13.14 32.09 -5.63
N ASP A 164 -12.83 32.06 -6.91
CA ASP A 164 -12.71 30.82 -7.67
C ASP A 164 -11.56 29.95 -7.14
N LEU A 165 -10.46 30.59 -6.74
CA LEU A 165 -9.34 29.94 -6.05
C LEU A 165 -9.77 29.33 -4.69
N ILE A 166 -10.52 30.08 -3.88
CA ILE A 166 -11.10 29.57 -2.62
C ILE A 166 -11.96 28.33 -2.87
N LYS A 167 -12.83 28.40 -3.88
CA LYS A 167 -13.70 27.29 -4.23
C LYS A 167 -12.90 26.06 -4.70
N SER A 168 -11.90 26.27 -5.56
CA SER A 168 -11.01 25.19 -5.99
C SER A 168 -10.27 24.54 -4.81
N LEU A 169 -9.85 25.32 -3.81
CA LEU A 169 -9.23 24.80 -2.60
C LEU A 169 -10.21 23.97 -1.78
N GLU A 170 -11.44 24.47 -1.58
CA GLU A 170 -12.49 23.77 -0.84
C GLU A 170 -12.87 22.44 -1.51
N ASP A 171 -13.02 22.44 -2.84
CA ASP A 171 -13.30 21.24 -3.64
C ASP A 171 -12.16 20.22 -3.52
N THR A 172 -10.91 20.68 -3.53
CA THR A 172 -9.71 19.83 -3.38
C THR A 172 -9.66 19.20 -1.98
N ILE A 173 -9.86 19.99 -0.92
CA ILE A 173 -9.90 19.51 0.46
C ILE A 173 -11.04 18.49 0.64
N SER A 174 -12.20 18.75 0.03
CA SER A 174 -13.35 17.86 0.09
C SER A 174 -13.08 16.52 -0.61
N ALA A 175 -12.42 16.55 -1.77
CA ALA A 175 -12.02 15.35 -2.50
C ALA A 175 -11.03 14.48 -1.71
N GLU A 176 -9.99 15.10 -1.13
CA GLU A 176 -9.03 14.37 -0.29
C GLU A 176 -9.65 13.86 1.02
N ARG A 177 -10.56 14.63 1.63
CA ARG A 177 -11.33 14.16 2.79
C ARG A 177 -12.15 12.92 2.42
N MET A 178 -12.89 12.96 1.31
CA MET A 178 -13.68 11.82 0.83
C MET A 178 -12.80 10.59 0.56
N LYS A 179 -11.63 10.79 -0.04
CA LYS A 179 -10.62 9.73 -0.28
C LYS A 179 -10.18 9.09 1.05
N THR A 180 -9.90 9.91 2.05
CA THR A 180 -9.47 9.46 3.39
C THR A 180 -10.60 8.74 4.14
N GLU A 181 -11.83 9.26 4.10
CA GLU A 181 -13.00 8.64 4.72
C GLU A 181 -13.36 7.29 4.05
N ASN A 182 -13.24 7.21 2.72
CA ASN A 182 -13.39 5.96 1.98
C ASN A 182 -12.35 4.92 2.41
N MET A 183 -11.08 5.32 2.57
CA MET A 183 -10.01 4.45 3.05
C MET A 183 -10.28 3.96 4.48
N THR A 184 -10.75 4.85 5.36
CA THR A 184 -11.04 4.52 6.76
C THR A 184 -12.24 3.58 6.87
N SER A 185 -13.30 3.83 6.09
CA SER A 185 -14.50 2.99 6.03
C SER A 185 -14.20 1.60 5.45
N SER A 186 -13.34 1.55 4.43
CA SER A 186 -12.80 0.31 3.85
C SER A 186 -12.02 -0.55 4.86
N LEU A 187 -11.53 0.01 5.97
CA LEU A 187 -10.73 -0.71 6.98
C LEU A 187 -11.55 -1.13 8.21
N HIS A 188 -12.76 -0.60 8.42
CA HIS A 188 -13.52 -0.77 9.66
C HIS A 188 -14.57 -1.91 9.62
N GLY A 189 -14.70 -2.63 8.50
CA GLY A 189 -15.56 -3.81 8.39
C GLY A 189 -14.87 -5.11 8.78
N GLU A 190 -15.62 -6.10 9.30
CA GLU A 190 -15.14 -7.49 9.41
C GLU A 190 -14.91 -8.04 7.98
N LEU A 191 -13.67 -7.93 7.51
CA LEU A 191 -13.27 -8.35 6.17
C LEU A 191 -12.69 -9.75 6.20
N SER A 192 -13.05 -10.56 5.21
CA SER A 192 -12.37 -11.82 4.91
C SER A 192 -10.88 -11.57 4.62
N VAL A 193 -10.03 -12.60 4.79
CA VAL A 193 -8.59 -12.51 4.46
C VAL A 193 -8.39 -12.08 3.00
N GLU A 194 -9.15 -12.63 2.06
CA GLU A 194 -9.12 -12.21 0.64
C GLU A 194 -9.54 -10.75 0.44
N ASP A 195 -10.56 -10.29 1.17
CA ASP A 195 -11.04 -8.91 1.09
C ASP A 195 -10.02 -7.94 1.70
N THR A 196 -9.32 -8.33 2.77
CA THR A 196 -8.23 -7.52 3.34
C THR A 196 -7.05 -7.38 2.38
N ILE A 197 -6.69 -8.43 1.64
CA ILE A 197 -5.61 -8.38 0.63
C ILE A 197 -6.01 -7.44 -0.52
N MET A 198 -7.26 -7.51 -0.99
CA MET A 198 -7.78 -6.63 -2.04
C MET A 198 -7.86 -5.16 -1.58
N GLN A 199 -8.23 -4.90 -0.33
CA GLN A 199 -8.24 -3.53 0.22
C GLN A 199 -6.82 -2.99 0.41
N LEU A 200 -5.88 -3.80 0.88
CA LEU A 200 -4.46 -3.42 0.99
C LEU A 200 -3.86 -3.10 -0.37
N SER A 201 -4.14 -3.88 -1.42
CA SER A 201 -3.66 -3.57 -2.78
C SER A 201 -4.27 -2.27 -3.31
N LYS A 202 -5.55 -2.00 -3.02
CA LYS A 202 -6.21 -0.73 -3.39
C LYS A 202 -5.58 0.47 -2.68
N ILE A 203 -5.24 0.34 -1.39
CA ILE A 203 -4.52 1.38 -0.64
C ILE A 203 -3.12 1.59 -1.23
N ASP A 204 -2.40 0.51 -1.54
CA ASP A 204 -1.07 0.57 -2.17
C ASP A 204 -1.12 1.28 -3.54
N ASP A 205 -2.12 0.99 -4.37
CA ASP A 205 -2.31 1.68 -5.66
C ASP A 205 -2.64 3.17 -5.49
N MET A 206 -3.46 3.52 -4.49
CA MET A 206 -3.75 4.92 -4.16
C MET A 206 -2.50 5.67 -3.65
N MET A 207 -1.68 5.03 -2.82
CA MET A 207 -0.41 5.58 -2.34
C MET A 207 0.59 5.78 -3.48
N LYS A 208 0.65 4.86 -4.45
CA LYS A 208 1.49 5.01 -5.66
C LYS A 208 1.07 6.20 -6.51
N GLU A 209 -0.22 6.40 -6.71
CA GLU A 209 -0.72 7.54 -7.50
C GLU A 209 -0.43 8.87 -6.78
N GLU A 210 -0.56 8.90 -5.45
CA GLU A 210 -0.21 10.08 -4.65
C GLU A 210 1.30 10.36 -4.67
N ALA A 211 2.14 9.33 -4.55
CA ALA A 211 3.59 9.46 -4.69
C ALA A 211 4.00 9.97 -6.08
N LYS A 212 3.33 9.51 -7.13
CA LYS A 212 3.53 9.99 -8.51
C LYS A 212 3.11 11.44 -8.67
N SER A 213 1.94 11.83 -8.14
CA SER A 213 1.46 13.22 -8.15
C SER A 213 2.41 14.16 -7.40
N LEU A 214 2.90 13.76 -6.22
CA LEU A 214 3.91 14.51 -5.47
C LEU A 214 5.21 14.65 -6.25
N HIS A 215 5.67 13.60 -6.92
CA HIS A 215 6.87 13.64 -7.73
C HIS A 215 6.74 14.63 -8.91
N GLU A 216 5.60 14.63 -9.60
CA GLU A 216 5.30 15.60 -10.67
C GLU A 216 5.27 17.04 -10.13
N MET A 217 4.68 17.28 -8.95
CA MET A 217 4.71 18.60 -8.30
C MET A 217 6.11 19.05 -7.92
N ILE A 218 6.93 18.18 -7.34
CA ILE A 218 8.32 18.49 -6.98
C ILE A 218 9.11 18.89 -8.23
N ASN A 219 8.91 18.18 -9.34
CA ASN A 219 9.55 18.51 -10.61
C ASN A 219 9.11 19.88 -11.14
N ALA A 220 7.82 20.20 -11.08
CA ALA A 220 7.33 21.53 -11.46
C ALA A 220 7.89 22.65 -10.57
N LEU A 221 7.95 22.43 -9.25
CA LEU A 221 8.51 23.39 -8.30
C LEU A 221 10.02 23.59 -8.51
N HIS A 222 10.77 22.51 -8.78
CA HIS A 222 12.19 22.61 -9.14
C HIS A 222 12.41 23.40 -10.42
N LEU A 223 11.56 23.21 -11.44
CA LEU A 223 11.63 23.99 -12.67
C LEU A 223 11.41 25.48 -12.38
N LYS A 224 10.42 25.82 -11.55
CA LYS A 224 10.16 27.21 -11.13
C LYS A 224 11.29 27.81 -10.31
N HIS A 225 11.86 27.04 -9.37
CA HIS A 225 13.02 27.49 -8.61
C HIS A 225 14.18 27.83 -9.56
N LYS A 226 14.43 26.98 -10.56
CA LYS A 226 15.45 27.23 -11.57
C LYS A 226 15.18 28.52 -12.36
N GLU A 227 13.95 28.73 -12.82
CA GLU A 227 13.54 29.97 -13.51
C GLU A 227 13.77 31.22 -12.64
N TYR A 228 13.37 31.20 -11.37
CA TYR A 228 13.61 32.32 -10.45
C TYR A 228 15.09 32.54 -10.16
N ALA A 229 15.87 31.47 -10.00
CA ALA A 229 17.31 31.58 -9.78
C ALA A 229 18.02 32.21 -11.00
N GLU A 230 17.62 31.83 -12.22
CA GLU A 230 18.12 32.44 -13.46
C GLU A 230 17.69 33.92 -13.59
N GLY A 231 16.44 34.24 -13.22
CA GLY A 231 15.94 35.62 -13.19
C GLY A 231 16.67 36.50 -12.17
N ILE A 232 16.88 36.01 -10.96
CA ILE A 232 17.66 36.70 -9.91
C ILE A 232 19.10 36.92 -10.37
N GLN A 233 19.73 35.91 -10.98
CA GLN A 233 21.10 36.03 -11.46
C GLN A 233 21.22 37.09 -12.57
N THR A 234 20.23 37.15 -13.45
CA THR A 234 20.14 38.16 -14.51
C THR A 234 19.92 39.56 -13.94
N TYR A 235 19.06 39.70 -12.93
CA TYR A 235 18.88 40.97 -12.20
C TYR A 235 20.18 41.42 -11.53
N ILE A 236 20.91 40.51 -10.87
CA ILE A 236 22.20 40.81 -10.23
C ILE A 236 23.22 41.27 -11.27
N SER A 237 23.31 40.61 -12.43
CA SER A 237 24.23 41.03 -13.49
C SER A 237 23.86 42.41 -14.04
N ASN A 238 22.58 42.68 -14.27
CA ASN A 238 22.11 43.97 -14.79
C ASN A 238 22.34 45.09 -13.77
N HIS A 239 22.04 44.86 -12.49
CA HIS A 239 22.32 45.81 -11.44
C HIS A 239 23.82 46.12 -11.35
N SER A 240 24.69 45.11 -11.49
CA SER A 240 26.14 45.32 -11.52
C SER A 240 26.58 46.15 -12.73
N THR A 241 25.98 45.94 -13.91
CA THR A 241 26.29 46.75 -15.10
C THR A 241 25.81 48.18 -14.91
N ASP A 242 24.58 48.39 -14.45
CA ASP A 242 24.01 49.71 -14.22
C ASP A 242 24.79 50.48 -13.15
N GLN A 243 25.21 49.80 -12.08
CA GLN A 243 26.05 50.41 -11.05
C GLN A 243 27.43 50.83 -11.59
N SER A 244 28.01 50.04 -12.50
CA SER A 244 29.28 50.40 -13.14
C SER A 244 29.12 51.61 -14.08
N GLU A 245 27.99 51.68 -14.78
CA GLU A 245 27.66 52.77 -15.69
C GLU A 245 27.39 54.07 -14.94
N ILE A 246 26.67 54.02 -13.82
CA ILE A 246 26.46 55.17 -12.95
C ILE A 246 27.79 55.70 -12.42
N LYS A 247 28.71 54.82 -11.99
CA LYS A 247 30.05 55.24 -11.54
C LYS A 247 30.86 55.89 -12.67
N ARG A 248 30.77 55.35 -13.89
CA ARG A 248 31.43 55.92 -15.08
C ARG A 248 30.88 57.32 -15.37
N LEU A 249 29.57 57.47 -15.45
CA LEU A 249 28.89 58.75 -15.69
C LEU A 249 29.17 59.78 -14.60
N GLN A 250 29.25 59.35 -13.34
CA GLN A 250 29.64 60.22 -12.24
C GLN A 250 31.08 60.74 -12.42
N GLY A 251 32.02 59.87 -12.79
CA GLY A 251 33.40 60.27 -13.08
C GLY A 251 33.50 61.25 -14.26
N GLU A 252 32.74 61.00 -15.34
CA GLU A 252 32.67 61.91 -16.50
C GLU A 252 32.08 63.28 -16.11
N LEU A 253 31.06 63.30 -15.26
CA LEU A 253 30.49 64.55 -14.76
C LEU A 253 31.52 65.33 -13.92
N GLU A 254 32.25 64.66 -13.04
CA GLU A 254 33.32 65.28 -12.24
C GLU A 254 34.44 65.85 -13.11
N GLU A 255 34.85 65.13 -14.16
CA GLU A 255 35.82 65.61 -15.15
C GLU A 255 35.32 66.85 -15.90
N ILE A 256 34.08 66.81 -16.43
CA ILE A 256 33.47 67.95 -17.12
C ILE A 256 33.33 69.16 -16.17
N MET A 257 32.96 68.95 -14.91
CA MET A 257 32.90 70.04 -13.93
C MET A 257 34.29 70.64 -13.65
N ALA A 258 35.34 69.81 -13.57
CA ALA A 258 36.71 70.26 -13.40
C ALA A 258 37.21 71.07 -14.61
N GLU A 259 36.92 70.61 -15.83
CA GLU A 259 37.22 71.32 -17.07
C GLU A 259 36.47 72.67 -17.14
N LEU A 260 35.20 72.69 -16.72
CA LEU A 260 34.41 73.92 -16.65
C LEU A 260 35.02 74.92 -15.67
N GLU A 261 35.40 74.48 -14.47
CA GLU A 261 36.02 75.37 -13.46
C GLU A 261 37.40 75.86 -13.92
N GLU A 262 38.18 75.03 -14.60
CA GLU A 262 39.45 75.43 -15.24
C GLU A 262 39.22 76.47 -16.35
N SER A 263 38.19 76.30 -17.18
CA SER A 263 37.81 77.29 -18.20
C SER A 263 37.39 78.63 -17.58
N ARG A 264 36.68 78.58 -16.45
CA ARG A 264 36.30 79.76 -15.67
C ARG A 264 37.51 80.49 -15.10
N ARG A 265 38.50 79.77 -14.54
CA ARG A 265 39.76 80.36 -14.06
C ARG A 265 40.52 81.04 -15.20
N LYS A 266 40.66 80.38 -16.36
CA LYS A 266 41.28 80.97 -17.56
C LYS A 266 40.56 82.23 -18.03
N LEU A 267 39.22 82.26 -17.99
CA LEU A 267 38.44 83.45 -18.33
C LEU A 267 38.69 84.62 -17.36
N VAL A 268 38.78 84.34 -16.06
CA VAL A 268 39.11 85.36 -15.04
C VAL A 268 40.51 85.91 -15.28
N GLU A 269 41.49 85.05 -15.55
CA GLU A 269 42.87 85.47 -15.83
C GLU A 269 42.96 86.33 -17.10
N LEU A 270 42.27 85.95 -18.18
CA LEU A 270 42.16 86.78 -19.39
C LEU A 270 41.50 88.14 -19.11
N LYS A 271 40.46 88.18 -18.25
CA LYS A 271 39.80 89.43 -17.84
C LYS A 271 40.74 90.31 -17.01
N MET A 272 41.55 89.73 -16.12
CA MET A 272 42.57 90.46 -15.37
C MET A 272 43.67 91.01 -16.28
N GLN A 273 44.18 90.21 -17.23
CA GLN A 273 45.16 90.67 -18.22
C GLN A 273 44.60 91.80 -19.10
N LYS A 274 43.34 91.72 -19.52
CA LYS A 274 42.66 92.81 -20.23
C LYS A 274 42.55 94.09 -19.39
N ASN A 275 42.28 93.97 -18.09
CA ASN A 275 42.22 95.11 -17.18
C ASN A 275 43.61 95.72 -16.93
N ILE A 276 44.67 94.90 -16.88
CA ILE A 276 46.06 95.36 -16.78
C ILE A 276 46.50 96.06 -18.08
N ALA A 277 46.15 95.52 -19.25
CA ALA A 277 46.40 96.15 -20.55
C ALA A 277 45.58 97.44 -20.76
N SER A 278 44.36 97.52 -20.19
CA SER A 278 43.51 98.71 -20.21
C SER A 278 43.92 99.78 -19.19
N GLY A 279 44.69 99.41 -18.16
CA GLY A 279 45.21 100.33 -17.13
C GLY A 279 46.54 101.01 -17.49
N MET A 280 47.17 100.60 -18.59
CA MET A 280 48.48 101.13 -19.04
C MET A 280 48.38 102.33 -20.01
N HIS A 281 47.25 103.05 -19.98
CA HIS A 281 47.11 104.38 -20.58
C HIS A 281 46.71 105.42 -19.52
N ALA A 282 47.64 105.73 -18.61
CA ALA A 282 47.68 107.01 -17.92
C ALA A 282 49.16 107.35 -17.58
N PRO A 283 49.64 108.56 -17.91
CA PRO A 283 51.06 108.85 -17.95
C PRO A 283 51.65 109.04 -16.55
N THR A 284 52.74 108.31 -16.28
CA THR A 284 53.60 108.44 -15.11
C THR A 284 54.27 109.82 -15.09
N PRO A 285 54.17 110.62 -14.01
CA PRO A 285 54.96 111.82 -13.87
C PRO A 285 56.39 111.44 -13.47
N VAL A 286 57.29 111.55 -14.45
CA VAL A 286 58.73 111.58 -14.25
C VAL A 286 59.08 112.89 -13.55
N VAL A 287 59.79 112.76 -12.44
CA VAL A 287 60.52 113.83 -11.76
C VAL A 287 61.51 114.45 -12.74
N ALA A 288 61.28 115.69 -13.17
CA ALA A 288 62.26 116.48 -13.86
C ALA A 288 62.04 117.97 -13.57
N ASN A 289 63.00 118.54 -12.82
CA ASN A 289 63.26 119.96 -12.72
C ASN A 289 63.27 120.61 -14.10
N GLY A 290 62.47 121.64 -14.29
CA GLY A 290 62.37 122.38 -15.55
C GLY A 290 61.83 123.78 -15.30
N SER A 291 62.75 124.67 -14.94
CA SER A 291 62.78 126.12 -15.22
C SER A 291 61.46 126.85 -15.54
N LEU A 292 61.15 127.78 -14.62
CA LEU A 292 60.59 129.12 -14.85
C LEU A 292 60.58 129.57 -16.32
N SER A 293 59.38 129.93 -16.80
CA SER A 293 59.20 130.93 -17.85
C SER A 293 58.22 132.00 -17.35
N PRO A 294 58.50 133.29 -17.58
CA PRO A 294 57.99 134.38 -16.77
C PRO A 294 56.74 135.01 -17.38
N GLU A 295 55.63 135.03 -16.64
CA GLU A 295 54.50 135.89 -17.00
C GLU A 295 54.56 137.19 -16.19
N LYS A 296 54.89 138.25 -16.93
CA LYS A 296 54.95 139.68 -16.63
C LYS A 296 54.28 140.17 -15.34
N PRO A 297 54.96 141.06 -14.58
CA PRO A 297 54.33 141.83 -13.51
C PRO A 297 53.51 142.97 -14.13
N ALA A 298 52.20 142.83 -14.13
CA ALA A 298 51.31 143.96 -14.38
C ALA A 298 51.15 144.72 -13.06
N ASP A 299 52.03 145.70 -12.91
CA ASP A 299 51.89 146.89 -12.09
C ASP A 299 50.44 147.41 -12.16
N LYS A 300 49.63 147.02 -11.16
CA LYS A 300 48.46 147.77 -10.77
C LYS A 300 48.76 148.25 -9.38
N THR A 301 48.99 149.55 -9.28
CA THR A 301 48.78 150.33 -8.07
C THR A 301 47.33 150.10 -7.63
N MET A 302 47.11 148.97 -6.94
CA MET A 302 45.85 148.58 -6.35
C MET A 302 45.52 149.67 -5.33
N GLY A 303 44.43 150.39 -5.57
CA GLY A 303 44.04 151.46 -4.66
C GLY A 303 43.84 150.88 -3.27
N LEU A 304 44.23 151.61 -2.21
CA LEU A 304 44.03 151.21 -0.81
C LEU A 304 42.60 150.69 -0.51
N ARG A 305 41.61 151.14 -1.28
CA ARG A 305 40.22 150.67 -1.22
C ARG A 305 40.02 149.26 -1.77
N GLU A 306 40.55 148.95 -2.96
CA GLU A 306 40.42 147.61 -3.56
C GLU A 306 41.20 146.57 -2.75
N MET A 307 42.35 146.96 -2.19
CA MET A 307 43.11 146.10 -1.26
C MET A 307 42.30 145.83 0.03
N LYS A 308 41.56 146.82 0.52
CA LYS A 308 40.66 146.65 1.68
C LYS A 308 39.49 145.71 1.36
N ASP A 309 38.90 145.84 0.18
CA ASP A 309 37.78 145.00 -0.25
C ASP A 309 38.21 143.53 -0.44
N LEU A 310 39.39 143.28 -1.04
CA LEU A 310 39.96 141.93 -1.10
C LEU A 310 40.29 141.34 0.28
N ILE A 311 40.76 142.17 1.21
CA ILE A 311 41.03 141.71 2.58
C ILE A 311 39.72 141.30 3.27
N GLU A 312 38.64 142.07 3.08
CA GLU A 312 37.34 141.72 3.68
C GLU A 312 36.71 140.49 3.00
N GLU A 313 36.82 140.35 1.68
CA GLU A 313 36.37 139.14 0.96
C GLU A 313 37.15 137.89 1.41
N THR A 314 38.48 138.00 1.52
CA THR A 314 39.34 136.90 2.02
C THR A 314 38.97 136.53 3.46
N LYS A 315 38.59 137.51 4.27
CA LYS A 315 38.16 137.31 5.66
C LYS A 315 36.79 136.63 5.75
N ILE A 316 35.85 136.96 4.86
CA ILE A 316 34.56 136.26 4.74
C ILE A 316 34.80 134.81 4.29
N VAL A 317 35.58 134.59 3.23
CA VAL A 317 35.91 133.23 2.76
C VAL A 317 36.62 132.42 3.83
N ALA A 318 37.54 133.03 4.58
CA ALA A 318 38.20 132.36 5.70
C ALA A 318 37.22 132.03 6.84
N ALA A 319 36.24 132.90 7.11
CA ALA A 319 35.19 132.64 8.08
C ALA A 319 34.25 131.50 7.64
N ASP A 320 33.83 131.49 6.37
CA ASP A 320 33.00 130.42 5.79
C ASP A 320 33.74 129.08 5.82
N ARG A 321 35.02 129.06 5.42
CA ARG A 321 35.87 127.87 5.48
C ARG A 321 36.04 127.36 6.91
N LEU A 322 36.10 128.26 7.88
CA LEU A 322 36.20 127.92 9.29
C LEU A 322 34.87 127.35 9.82
N SER A 323 33.74 127.88 9.36
CA SER A 323 32.40 127.33 9.65
C SER A 323 32.21 125.92 9.07
N GLU A 324 32.55 125.71 7.78
CA GLU A 324 32.48 124.38 7.15
C GLU A 324 33.36 123.35 7.89
N LEU A 325 34.53 123.77 8.36
CA LEU A 325 35.44 122.90 9.10
C LEU A 325 34.89 122.57 10.50
N GLN A 326 34.23 123.53 11.16
CA GLN A 326 33.52 123.28 12.42
C GLN A 326 32.35 122.30 12.23
N ASP A 327 31.53 122.48 11.20
CA ASP A 327 30.42 121.57 10.89
C ASP A 327 30.93 120.15 10.58
N ALA A 328 32.01 120.04 9.79
CA ALA A 328 32.65 118.76 9.50
C ALA A 328 33.23 118.10 10.76
N GLN A 329 33.79 118.88 11.68
CA GLN A 329 34.28 118.39 12.96
C GLN A 329 33.14 117.87 13.84
N GLU A 330 31.99 118.55 13.88
CA GLU A 330 30.81 118.11 14.61
C GLU A 330 30.22 116.82 14.03
N GLN A 331 30.13 116.71 12.70
CA GLN A 331 29.71 115.47 12.04
C GLN A 331 30.67 114.30 12.33
N ASN A 332 31.98 114.56 12.32
CA ASN A 332 32.97 113.54 12.66
C ASN A 332 32.81 113.07 14.11
N LEU A 333 32.49 113.98 15.04
CA LEU A 333 32.18 113.65 16.43
C LEU A 333 30.93 112.76 16.54
N ILE A 334 29.88 113.04 15.75
CA ILE A 334 28.66 112.22 15.69
C ILE A 334 28.98 110.80 15.19
N TYR A 335 29.71 110.67 14.08
CA TYR A 335 30.10 109.37 13.56
C TYR A 335 31.00 108.59 14.52
N SER A 336 31.95 109.27 15.18
CA SER A 336 32.80 108.64 16.19
C SER A 336 31.97 108.09 17.36
N LYS A 337 30.92 108.81 17.78
CA LYS A 337 29.99 108.34 18.81
C LYS A 337 29.18 107.12 18.34
N GLN A 338 28.61 107.16 17.14
CA GLN A 338 27.87 106.03 16.55
C GLN A 338 28.74 104.78 16.41
N LEU A 339 29.99 104.94 15.96
CA LEU A 339 30.95 103.83 15.89
C LEU A 339 31.26 103.25 17.27
N LYS A 340 31.38 104.09 18.28
CA LYS A 340 31.59 103.65 19.66
C LYS A 340 30.38 102.90 20.21
N ASP A 341 29.17 103.36 19.91
CA ASP A 341 27.93 102.71 20.33
C ASP A 341 27.79 101.33 19.66
N LEU A 342 28.03 101.24 18.34
CA LEU A 342 28.08 99.95 17.62
C LEU A 342 29.18 99.02 18.14
N GLN A 343 30.34 99.56 18.50
CA GLN A 343 31.42 98.77 19.09
C GLN A 343 31.05 98.22 20.47
N ASN A 344 30.28 98.97 21.26
CA ASN A 344 29.79 98.51 22.55
C ASN A 344 28.70 97.45 22.38
N GLU A 345 27.79 97.61 21.41
CA GLU A 345 26.78 96.60 21.06
C GLU A 345 27.42 95.28 20.59
N LEU A 346 28.45 95.36 19.73
CA LEU A 346 29.18 94.16 19.27
C LEU A 346 30.01 93.51 20.38
N LYS A 347 30.38 94.24 21.44
CA LYS A 347 31.07 93.67 22.61
C LYS A 347 30.12 93.14 23.68
N ASP A 348 28.83 93.45 23.59
CA ASP A 348 27.82 92.92 24.50
C ASP A 348 27.40 91.53 24.03
N ASP A 349 27.92 90.51 24.70
CA ASP A 349 27.58 89.11 24.46
C ASP A 349 26.06 88.86 24.54
N LYS A 350 25.34 89.62 25.38
CA LYS A 350 23.90 89.49 25.51
C LYS A 350 23.18 89.99 24.25
N PHE A 351 23.68 91.06 23.64
CA PHE A 351 23.17 91.57 22.37
C PHE A 351 23.43 90.55 21.25
N ILE A 352 24.64 89.98 21.17
CA ILE A 352 24.99 88.93 20.20
C ILE A 352 24.07 87.71 20.37
N GLN A 353 23.87 87.23 21.59
CA GLN A 353 23.01 86.07 21.87
C GLN A 353 21.53 86.33 21.53
N SER A 354 21.08 87.58 21.70
CA SER A 354 19.72 88.00 21.31
C SER A 354 19.57 88.32 19.82
N SER A 355 20.68 88.34 19.06
CA SER A 355 20.65 88.62 17.62
C SER A 355 19.99 87.48 16.86
N ARG A 356 19.14 87.83 15.90
CA ARG A 356 18.40 86.88 15.04
C ARG A 356 19.32 85.85 14.35
N LEU A 357 20.53 86.26 13.97
CA LEU A 357 21.48 85.35 13.32
C LEU A 357 22.01 84.29 14.29
N TYR A 358 22.28 84.69 15.54
CA TYR A 358 22.75 83.77 16.57
C TYR A 358 21.65 82.80 16.99
N THR A 359 20.42 83.29 17.19
CA THR A 359 19.28 82.42 17.56
C THR A 359 19.00 81.39 16.47
N LEU A 360 19.03 81.78 15.18
CA LEU A 360 18.85 80.85 14.06
C LEU A 360 19.93 79.76 14.04
N LEU A 361 21.20 80.14 14.22
CA LEU A 361 22.31 79.18 14.26
C LEU A 361 22.20 78.25 15.47
N ASN A 362 21.81 78.79 16.63
CA ASN A 362 21.58 78.01 17.83
C ASN A 362 20.43 77.01 17.65
N ASP A 363 19.31 77.42 17.05
CA ASP A 363 18.17 76.54 16.78
C ASP A 363 18.56 75.39 15.82
N GLN A 364 19.33 75.70 14.78
CA GLN A 364 19.89 74.68 13.89
C GLN A 364 20.81 73.71 14.64
N LEU A 365 21.67 74.22 15.53
CA LEU A 365 22.55 73.37 16.34
C LEU A 365 21.75 72.48 17.31
N GLN A 366 20.69 72.99 17.92
CA GLN A 366 19.80 72.19 18.77
C GLN A 366 19.07 71.12 17.96
N HIS A 367 18.62 71.43 16.74
CA HIS A 367 18.01 70.46 15.84
C HIS A 367 18.97 69.31 15.51
N TRP A 368 20.20 69.62 15.08
CA TRP A 368 21.21 68.60 14.78
C TRP A 368 21.60 67.77 16.01
N ASN A 369 21.67 68.38 17.19
CA ASN A 369 21.89 67.64 18.43
C ASN A 369 20.73 66.67 18.75
N ALA A 370 19.48 67.10 18.57
CA ALA A 370 18.32 66.24 18.77
C ALA A 370 18.32 65.06 17.78
N GLU A 371 18.67 65.31 16.51
CA GLU A 371 18.76 64.26 15.49
C GLU A 371 19.90 63.27 15.79
N MET A 372 21.07 63.78 16.24
CA MET A 372 22.19 62.94 16.69
C MET A 372 21.78 62.01 17.84
N GLU A 373 21.07 62.51 18.85
CA GLU A 373 20.60 61.68 19.96
C GLU A 373 19.55 60.65 19.51
N GLN A 374 18.70 60.97 18.53
CA GLN A 374 17.76 60.00 17.93
C GLN A 374 18.50 58.86 17.22
N TYR A 375 19.50 59.18 16.38
CA TYR A 375 20.31 58.15 15.70
C TYR A 375 21.10 57.29 16.69
N LYS A 376 21.59 57.89 17.77
CA LYS A 376 22.28 57.17 18.84
C LYS A 376 21.35 56.18 19.54
N ALA A 377 20.13 56.59 19.89
CA ALA A 377 19.12 55.70 20.47
C ALA A 377 18.73 54.55 19.52
N LEU A 378 18.60 54.83 18.22
CA LEU A 378 18.35 53.81 17.20
C LEU A 378 19.52 52.81 17.10
N SER A 379 20.76 53.31 17.09
CA SER A 379 21.97 52.47 17.07
C SER A 379 22.06 51.57 18.30
N ASP A 380 21.78 52.11 19.49
CA ASP A 380 21.76 51.34 20.74
C ASP A 380 20.70 50.24 20.68
N THR A 381 19.51 50.54 20.16
CA THR A 381 18.42 49.57 19.96
C THR A 381 18.86 48.46 19.01
N LEU A 382 19.39 48.80 17.83
CA LEU A 382 19.90 47.82 16.86
C LEU A 382 21.02 46.96 17.43
N GLN A 383 21.87 47.53 18.29
CA GLN A 383 22.93 46.77 18.96
C GLN A 383 22.37 45.77 19.98
N THR A 384 21.31 46.11 20.70
CA THR A 384 20.61 45.16 21.58
C THR A 384 19.91 44.05 20.79
N ASP A 385 19.25 44.38 19.67
CA ASP A 385 18.60 43.41 18.79
C ASP A 385 19.61 42.43 18.19
N ARG A 386 20.76 42.93 17.72
CA ARG A 386 21.86 42.08 17.24
C ARG A 386 22.33 41.08 18.29
N LEU A 387 22.41 41.47 19.56
CA LEU A 387 22.80 40.56 20.65
C LEU A 387 21.72 39.49 20.91
N LEU A 388 20.44 39.85 20.81
CA LEU A 388 19.32 38.91 20.93
C LEU A 388 19.32 37.90 19.77
N VAL A 389 19.50 38.36 18.54
CA VAL A 389 19.60 37.50 17.35
C VAL A 389 20.76 36.53 17.48
N MET A 390 21.95 37.02 17.86
CA MET A 390 23.13 36.15 18.05
C MET A 390 22.90 35.09 19.15
N ARG A 391 22.19 35.44 20.23
CA ARG A 391 21.82 34.46 21.27
C ARG A 391 20.89 33.39 20.70
N ARG A 392 19.86 33.79 19.95
CA ARG A 392 18.89 32.88 19.35
C ARG A 392 19.52 31.99 18.29
N GLU A 393 20.45 32.52 17.49
CA GLU A 393 21.25 31.76 16.53
C GLU A 393 22.05 30.65 17.22
N LYS A 394 22.76 30.97 18.32
CA LYS A 394 23.48 29.96 19.11
C LYS A 394 22.56 28.87 19.67
N GLU A 395 21.37 29.24 20.15
CA GLU A 395 20.37 28.28 20.62
C GLU A 395 19.89 27.36 19.50
N LEU A 396 19.60 27.92 18.32
CA LEU A 396 19.21 27.15 17.14
C LEU A 396 20.33 26.23 16.66
N ASN A 397 21.58 26.67 16.71
CA ASN A 397 22.73 25.85 16.33
C ASN A 397 22.91 24.65 17.30
N MET A 398 22.79 24.87 18.61
CA MET A 398 22.81 23.76 19.59
C MET A 398 21.66 22.78 19.35
N LYS A 399 20.47 23.28 18.99
CA LYS A 399 19.32 22.44 18.64
C LYS A 399 19.59 21.63 17.36
N ALA A 400 20.18 22.24 16.34
CA ALA A 400 20.57 21.56 15.10
C ALA A 400 21.58 20.44 15.37
N GLU A 401 22.66 20.72 16.12
CA GLU A 401 23.66 19.72 16.51
C GLU A 401 23.03 18.56 17.30
N SER A 402 22.09 18.84 18.20
CA SER A 402 21.37 17.80 18.93
C SER A 402 20.48 16.95 18.02
N ALA A 403 19.83 17.57 17.03
CA ALA A 403 18.99 16.89 16.06
C ALA A 403 19.82 16.01 15.12
N ASP A 404 21.00 16.46 14.70
CA ASP A 404 21.93 15.67 13.90
C ASP A 404 22.50 14.50 14.70
N SER A 405 22.78 14.68 16.00
CA SER A 405 23.15 13.57 16.87
C SER A 405 22.03 12.52 16.96
N VAL A 406 20.77 12.94 17.09
CA VAL A 406 19.61 12.02 17.09
C VAL A 406 19.48 11.33 15.74
N ARG A 407 19.60 12.06 14.62
CA ARG A 407 19.56 11.49 13.27
C ARG A 407 20.62 10.41 13.09
N ASN A 408 21.86 10.67 13.49
CA ASN A 408 22.94 9.68 13.44
C ASN A 408 22.64 8.42 14.28
N THR A 409 22.01 8.58 15.45
CA THR A 409 21.58 7.42 16.26
C THR A 409 20.47 6.61 15.59
N ILE A 410 19.53 7.30 14.93
CA ILE A 410 18.45 6.66 14.16
C ILE A 410 19.05 5.89 12.98
N ASP A 411 19.92 6.51 12.20
CA ASP A 411 20.57 5.88 11.04
C ASP A 411 21.38 4.64 11.45
N ASN A 412 22.11 4.72 12.57
CA ASN A 412 22.84 3.57 13.12
C ASN A 412 21.90 2.46 13.63
N SER A 413 20.74 2.81 14.19
CA SER A 413 19.73 1.82 14.55
C SER A 413 19.08 1.19 13.30
N GLY A 414 18.87 1.98 12.24
CA GLY A 414 18.36 1.53 10.95
C GLY A 414 19.29 0.53 10.29
N SER A 415 20.60 0.82 10.22
CA SER A 415 21.60 -0.11 9.67
C SER A 415 21.68 -1.41 10.48
N ARG A 416 21.54 -1.34 11.82
CA ARG A 416 21.48 -2.52 12.68
C ARG A 416 20.24 -3.37 12.43
N ILE A 417 19.09 -2.75 12.19
CA ILE A 417 17.83 -3.45 11.84
C ILE A 417 17.99 -4.16 10.49
N GLU A 418 18.55 -3.49 9.48
CA GLU A 418 18.83 -4.09 8.17
C GLU A 418 19.77 -5.30 8.28
N GLU A 419 20.85 -5.18 9.06
CA GLU A 419 21.77 -6.29 9.32
C GLU A 419 21.06 -7.48 9.99
N LEU A 420 20.23 -7.22 11.00
CA LEU A 420 19.47 -8.26 11.69
C LEU A 420 18.43 -8.93 10.77
N ASN A 421 17.78 -8.17 9.89
CA ASN A 421 16.87 -8.71 8.89
C ASN A 421 17.60 -9.63 7.90
N LEU A 422 18.80 -9.24 7.46
CA LEU A 422 19.62 -10.08 6.58
C LEU A 422 20.05 -11.38 7.29
N GLN A 423 20.44 -11.29 8.56
CA GLN A 423 20.75 -12.47 9.38
C GLN A 423 19.54 -13.38 9.55
N LEU A 424 18.36 -12.82 9.80
CA LEU A 424 17.11 -13.57 9.91
C LEU A 424 16.77 -14.30 8.60
N GLN A 425 16.88 -13.61 7.46
CA GLN A 425 16.64 -14.21 6.15
C GLN A 425 17.61 -15.36 5.88
N LYS A 426 18.89 -15.20 6.24
CA LYS A 426 19.89 -16.26 6.16
C LYS A 426 19.50 -17.46 7.03
N CYS A 427 19.08 -17.23 8.29
CA CYS A 427 18.62 -18.30 9.17
C CYS A 427 17.40 -19.04 8.62
N ILE A 428 16.46 -18.34 7.98
CA ILE A 428 15.29 -18.96 7.34
C ILE A 428 15.72 -19.87 6.20
N ILE A 429 16.62 -19.40 5.32
CA ILE A 429 17.14 -20.21 4.21
C ILE A 429 17.85 -21.45 4.75
N GLU A 430 18.75 -21.29 5.72
CA GLU A 430 19.47 -22.43 6.30
C GLU A 430 18.55 -23.41 7.04
N ARG A 431 17.44 -22.92 7.65
CA ARG A 431 16.44 -23.78 8.28
C ARG A 431 15.73 -24.61 7.21
N ASN A 432 15.26 -23.97 6.14
CA ASN A 432 14.57 -24.66 5.04
C ASN A 432 15.48 -25.72 4.39
N ASP A 433 16.77 -25.42 4.20
CA ASP A 433 17.74 -26.38 3.67
C ASP A 433 17.93 -27.61 4.59
N ARG A 434 17.93 -27.40 5.91
CA ARG A 434 18.01 -28.51 6.88
C ARG A 434 16.73 -29.32 6.90
N GLU A 435 15.57 -28.67 6.78
CA GLU A 435 14.27 -29.32 6.71
C GLU A 435 14.16 -30.22 5.48
N ILE A 436 14.59 -29.75 4.30
CA ILE A 436 14.66 -30.56 3.08
C ILE A 436 15.53 -31.80 3.28
N LYS A 437 16.75 -31.63 3.83
CA LYS A 437 17.66 -32.76 4.10
C LYS A 437 17.09 -33.76 5.11
N MET A 438 16.33 -33.28 6.09
CA MET A 438 15.67 -34.14 7.07
C MET A 438 14.56 -34.96 6.42
N GLU A 439 13.72 -34.33 5.59
CA GLU A 439 12.65 -35.00 4.84
C GLU A 439 13.23 -36.05 3.88
N GLU A 440 14.31 -35.74 3.17
CA GLU A 440 15.04 -36.71 2.33
C GLU A 440 15.50 -37.93 3.15
N ALA A 441 16.09 -37.71 4.33
CA ALA A 441 16.54 -38.78 5.21
C ALA A 441 15.38 -39.65 5.75
N ILE A 442 14.23 -39.05 6.07
CA ILE A 442 13.02 -39.77 6.49
C ILE A 442 12.50 -40.64 5.34
N GLN A 443 12.43 -40.10 4.13
CA GLN A 443 12.01 -40.86 2.95
C GLN A 443 12.95 -42.02 2.64
N ASP A 444 14.27 -41.80 2.73
CA ASP A 444 15.26 -42.87 2.53
C ASP A 444 15.19 -43.95 3.60
N ALA A 445 14.95 -43.59 4.87
CA ALA A 445 14.68 -44.55 5.92
C ALA A 445 13.44 -45.40 5.59
N GLY A 446 12.33 -44.77 5.20
CA GLY A 446 11.11 -45.47 4.79
C GLY A 446 11.33 -46.40 3.59
N ARG A 447 12.09 -45.96 2.57
CA ARG A 447 12.48 -46.82 1.43
C ARG A 447 13.31 -48.02 1.88
N ASN A 448 14.23 -47.83 2.83
CA ASN A 448 15.06 -48.90 3.38
C ASN A 448 14.24 -49.92 4.19
N ASP A 449 13.26 -49.47 4.97
CA ASP A 449 12.35 -50.33 5.72
C ASP A 449 11.50 -51.19 4.77
N ILE A 450 10.89 -50.57 3.74
CA ILE A 450 10.16 -51.32 2.69
C ILE A 450 11.08 -52.35 2.02
N LYS A 451 12.32 -51.98 1.70
CA LYS A 451 13.30 -52.90 1.12
C LYS A 451 13.69 -54.03 2.08
N ALA A 452 13.72 -53.78 3.38
CA ALA A 452 13.97 -54.81 4.38
C ALA A 452 12.77 -55.77 4.48
N GLU A 453 11.55 -55.25 4.51
CA GLU A 453 10.31 -56.05 4.55
C GLU A 453 10.16 -56.92 3.30
N ILE A 454 10.38 -56.37 2.10
CA ILE A 454 10.38 -57.16 0.85
C ILE A 454 11.39 -58.31 0.92
N ARG A 455 12.59 -58.09 1.49
CA ARG A 455 13.59 -59.15 1.66
C ARG A 455 13.16 -60.24 2.63
N VAL A 456 12.50 -59.87 3.72
CA VAL A 456 11.91 -60.83 4.67
C VAL A 456 10.79 -61.62 3.99
N MET A 457 9.87 -60.96 3.29
CA MET A 457 8.80 -61.62 2.54
C MET A 457 9.34 -62.57 1.47
N ALA A 458 10.35 -62.15 0.69
CA ALA A 458 10.99 -62.99 -0.31
C ALA A 458 11.66 -64.23 0.31
N SER A 459 12.28 -64.08 1.50
CA SER A 459 12.89 -65.18 2.23
C SER A 459 11.83 -66.15 2.79
N ALA A 460 10.72 -65.62 3.30
CA ALA A 460 9.59 -66.42 3.76
C ALA A 460 8.93 -67.21 2.62
N LEU A 461 8.66 -66.56 1.49
CA LEU A 461 8.14 -67.21 0.27
C LEU A 461 9.10 -68.29 -0.25
N SER A 462 10.40 -68.03 -0.27
CA SER A 462 11.39 -69.04 -0.67
C SER A 462 11.38 -70.25 0.26
N LYS A 463 11.25 -70.03 1.57
CA LYS A 463 11.11 -71.11 2.56
C LYS A 463 9.81 -71.90 2.38
N GLU A 464 8.68 -71.23 2.18
CA GLU A 464 7.39 -71.89 1.90
C GLU A 464 7.43 -72.69 0.60
N MET A 465 8.03 -72.13 -0.45
CA MET A 465 8.26 -72.84 -1.72
C MET A 465 9.09 -74.11 -1.50
N GLY A 466 10.19 -74.03 -0.74
CA GLY A 466 10.99 -75.20 -0.39
C GLY A 466 10.24 -76.24 0.45
N MET A 467 9.37 -75.82 1.37
CA MET A 467 8.51 -76.74 2.12
C MET A 467 7.47 -77.42 1.23
N MET A 468 6.83 -76.68 0.32
CA MET A 468 5.88 -77.23 -0.65
C MET A 468 6.56 -78.20 -1.61
N GLU A 469 7.77 -77.89 -2.08
CA GLU A 469 8.55 -78.78 -2.93
C GLU A 469 8.94 -80.07 -2.19
N ALA A 470 9.35 -79.96 -0.92
CA ALA A 470 9.62 -81.13 -0.08
C ALA A 470 8.36 -81.97 0.17
N GLN A 471 7.20 -81.35 0.39
CA GLN A 471 5.93 -82.06 0.47
C GLN A 471 5.60 -82.78 -0.84
N LEU A 472 5.70 -82.09 -1.98
CA LEU A 472 5.47 -82.66 -3.30
C LEU A 472 6.36 -83.88 -3.55
N ASN A 473 7.64 -83.81 -3.18
CA ASN A 473 8.57 -84.93 -3.31
C ASN A 473 8.17 -86.12 -2.42
N ARG A 474 7.76 -85.88 -1.15
CA ARG A 474 7.20 -86.95 -0.30
C ARG A 474 5.96 -87.59 -0.93
N TRP A 475 5.02 -86.79 -1.43
CA TRP A 475 3.83 -87.33 -2.11
C TRP A 475 4.19 -88.17 -3.33
N LYS A 476 5.20 -87.75 -4.11
CA LYS A 476 5.72 -88.56 -5.22
C LYS A 476 6.31 -89.87 -4.71
N GLU A 477 7.16 -89.85 -3.69
CA GLU A 477 7.76 -91.05 -3.10
C GLU A 477 6.69 -92.04 -2.61
N THR A 478 5.72 -91.57 -1.82
CA THR A 478 4.60 -92.39 -1.34
C THR A 478 3.75 -92.93 -2.50
N ALA A 479 3.56 -92.16 -3.57
CA ALA A 479 2.86 -92.65 -4.75
C ALA A 479 3.64 -93.77 -5.46
N HIS A 480 4.97 -93.65 -5.59
CA HIS A 480 5.79 -94.73 -6.17
C HIS A 480 5.76 -95.98 -5.29
N GLU A 481 5.84 -95.83 -3.97
CA GLU A 481 5.71 -96.95 -3.01
C GLU A 481 4.36 -97.63 -3.12
N ALA A 482 3.27 -96.86 -3.21
CA ALA A 482 1.92 -97.40 -3.41
C ALA A 482 1.79 -98.17 -4.72
N ILE A 483 2.41 -97.68 -5.81
CA ILE A 483 2.46 -98.41 -7.10
C ILE A 483 3.23 -99.72 -6.94
N SER A 484 4.42 -99.70 -6.33
CA SER A 484 5.22 -100.90 -6.08
C SER A 484 4.48 -101.95 -5.25
N LEU A 485 3.81 -101.52 -4.17
CA LEU A 485 3.00 -102.42 -3.33
C LEU A 485 1.79 -102.97 -4.10
N HIS A 486 1.18 -102.16 -4.96
CA HIS A 486 0.07 -102.61 -5.80
C HIS A 486 0.54 -103.65 -6.84
N GLU A 487 1.70 -103.46 -7.45
CA GLU A 487 2.33 -104.44 -8.34
C GLU A 487 2.64 -105.76 -7.59
N GLU A 488 3.20 -105.67 -6.39
CA GLU A 488 3.45 -106.84 -5.54
C GLU A 488 2.16 -107.57 -5.15
N ALA A 489 1.11 -106.83 -4.79
CA ALA A 489 -0.21 -107.40 -4.50
C ALA A 489 -0.82 -108.09 -5.73
N GLN A 490 -0.65 -107.52 -6.93
CA GLN A 490 -1.08 -108.18 -8.17
C GLN A 490 -0.29 -109.47 -8.44
N ALA A 491 1.03 -109.46 -8.22
CA ALA A 491 1.86 -110.66 -8.35
C ALA A 491 1.45 -111.76 -7.36
N LEU A 492 1.21 -111.41 -6.08
CA LEU A 492 0.70 -112.33 -5.07
C LEU A 492 -0.69 -112.85 -5.42
N LYS A 493 -1.58 -112.01 -5.97
CA LYS A 493 -2.90 -112.43 -6.44
C LYS A 493 -2.81 -113.44 -7.58
N ALA A 494 -1.90 -113.22 -8.54
CA ALA A 494 -1.64 -114.17 -9.63
C ALA A 494 -1.11 -115.50 -9.09
N LEU A 495 -0.14 -115.47 -8.16
CA LEU A 495 0.38 -116.67 -7.51
C LEU A 495 -0.72 -117.43 -6.74
N LEU A 496 -1.61 -116.71 -6.05
CA LEU A 496 -2.73 -117.30 -5.32
C LEU A 496 -3.72 -117.96 -6.29
N SER A 497 -4.02 -117.33 -7.45
CA SER A 497 -4.84 -117.97 -8.48
C SER A 497 -4.19 -119.23 -9.05
N ASP A 498 -2.87 -119.24 -9.28
CA ASP A 498 -2.15 -120.44 -9.74
C ASP A 498 -2.20 -121.56 -8.70
N LYS A 499 -2.02 -121.23 -7.41
CA LYS A 499 -2.17 -122.20 -6.32
C LYS A 499 -3.60 -122.72 -6.19
N THR A 500 -4.60 -121.88 -6.41
CA THR A 500 -6.01 -122.28 -6.40
C THR A 500 -6.31 -123.24 -7.57
N ASN A 501 -5.77 -122.96 -8.76
CA ASN A 501 -5.88 -123.85 -9.91
C ASN A 501 -5.19 -125.20 -9.65
N LEU A 502 -4.00 -125.18 -9.04
CA LEU A 502 -3.30 -126.40 -8.66
C LEU A 502 -4.08 -127.21 -7.62
N GLN A 503 -4.65 -126.56 -6.61
CA GLN A 503 -5.54 -127.22 -5.64
C GLN A 503 -6.71 -127.88 -6.36
N LYS A 504 -7.36 -127.19 -7.30
CA LYS A 504 -8.46 -127.75 -8.08
C LYS A 504 -8.04 -128.96 -8.91
N CYS A 505 -6.89 -128.92 -9.58
CA CYS A 505 -6.35 -130.08 -10.31
C CYS A 505 -6.06 -131.27 -9.39
N LEU A 506 -5.53 -131.02 -8.19
CA LEU A 506 -5.31 -132.07 -7.18
C LEU A 506 -6.62 -132.64 -6.65
N GLU A 507 -7.64 -131.80 -6.43
CA GLU A 507 -8.99 -132.24 -6.08
C GLU A 507 -9.61 -133.12 -7.18
N GLU A 508 -9.42 -132.75 -8.46
CA GLU A 508 -9.83 -133.55 -9.62
C GLU A 508 -9.08 -134.90 -9.67
N GLU A 509 -7.76 -134.90 -9.46
CA GLU A 509 -6.93 -136.12 -9.43
C GLU A 509 -7.30 -137.04 -8.25
N CYS A 510 -7.55 -136.48 -7.05
CA CYS A 510 -8.08 -137.23 -5.92
C CYS A 510 -9.47 -137.81 -6.21
N ALA A 511 -10.33 -137.06 -6.90
CA ALA A 511 -11.64 -137.56 -7.32
C ALA A 511 -11.52 -138.73 -8.31
N GLU A 512 -10.60 -138.66 -9.27
CA GLU A 512 -10.28 -139.77 -10.17
C GLU A 512 -9.76 -140.99 -9.41
N GLN A 513 -8.82 -140.82 -8.48
CA GLN A 513 -8.31 -141.91 -7.64
C GLN A 513 -9.42 -142.55 -6.80
N ILE A 514 -10.37 -141.76 -6.28
CA ILE A 514 -11.54 -142.31 -5.56
C ILE A 514 -12.42 -143.16 -6.48
N VAL A 515 -12.62 -142.75 -7.73
CA VAL A 515 -13.36 -143.54 -8.73
C VAL A 515 -12.61 -144.83 -9.07
N GLU A 516 -11.30 -144.76 -9.24
CA GLU A 516 -10.46 -145.94 -9.48
C GLU A 516 -10.52 -146.93 -8.30
N ILE A 517 -10.40 -146.43 -7.05
CA ILE A 517 -10.56 -147.24 -5.82
C ILE A 517 -11.94 -147.92 -5.78
N LYS A 518 -13.01 -147.20 -6.14
CA LYS A 518 -14.36 -147.81 -6.24
C LYS A 518 -14.39 -148.95 -7.25
N SER A 519 -13.81 -148.77 -8.43
CA SER A 519 -13.76 -149.82 -9.46
C SER A 519 -12.94 -151.05 -9.03
N LEU A 520 -11.84 -150.83 -8.29
CA LEU A 520 -11.04 -151.92 -7.72
C LEU A 520 -11.79 -152.66 -6.61
N ASN A 521 -12.55 -151.94 -5.78
CA ASN A 521 -13.42 -152.56 -4.78
C ASN A 521 -14.51 -153.42 -5.42
N ASP A 522 -15.16 -152.93 -6.48
CA ASP A 522 -16.16 -153.71 -7.25
C ASP A 522 -15.53 -154.99 -7.84
N LEU A 523 -14.30 -154.91 -8.33
CA LEU A 523 -13.56 -156.08 -8.84
C LEU A 523 -13.24 -157.09 -7.72
N ILE A 524 -12.83 -156.60 -6.55
CA ILE A 524 -12.58 -157.44 -5.37
C ILE A 524 -13.87 -158.15 -4.95
N GLU A 525 -15.00 -157.45 -4.92
CA GLU A 525 -16.30 -158.01 -4.56
C GLU A 525 -16.73 -159.11 -5.56
N LYS A 526 -16.45 -158.89 -6.85
CA LYS A 526 -16.67 -159.88 -7.91
C LYS A 526 -15.79 -161.12 -7.75
N LEU A 527 -14.50 -160.94 -7.45
CA LEU A 527 -13.57 -162.03 -7.17
C LEU A 527 -13.95 -162.81 -5.89
N GLN A 528 -14.48 -162.14 -4.87
CA GLN A 528 -15.01 -162.81 -3.67
C GLN A 528 -16.24 -163.67 -4.00
N LYS A 529 -17.10 -163.21 -4.91
CA LYS A 529 -18.25 -163.98 -5.39
C LYS A 529 -17.83 -165.22 -6.18
N GLU A 530 -16.87 -165.09 -7.10
CA GLU A 530 -16.27 -166.22 -7.82
C GLU A 530 -15.58 -167.21 -6.87
N LYS A 531 -14.89 -166.72 -5.82
CA LYS A 531 -14.32 -167.57 -4.77
C LYS A 531 -15.39 -168.42 -4.06
N LEU A 532 -16.53 -167.83 -3.73
CA LEU A 532 -17.65 -168.56 -3.11
C LEU A 532 -18.24 -169.60 -4.08
N GLU A 533 -18.35 -169.29 -5.37
CA GLU A 533 -18.83 -170.23 -6.40
C GLU A 533 -17.84 -171.40 -6.60
N LEU A 534 -16.53 -171.14 -6.60
CA LEU A 534 -15.50 -172.20 -6.67
C LEU A 534 -15.45 -173.05 -5.41
N GLN A 535 -15.73 -172.48 -4.23
CA GLN A 535 -15.86 -173.24 -2.97
C GLN A 535 -17.04 -174.23 -3.04
N ILE A 536 -18.16 -173.83 -3.65
CA ILE A 536 -19.32 -174.72 -3.88
C ILE A 536 -18.97 -175.87 -4.82
N PHE A 537 -18.19 -175.62 -5.88
CA PHE A 537 -17.74 -176.68 -6.80
C PHE A 537 -16.76 -177.67 -6.14
N LEU A 538 -15.92 -177.21 -5.21
CA LEU A 538 -15.00 -178.06 -4.43
C LEU A 538 -15.76 -178.94 -3.42
N ASP A 539 -16.79 -178.41 -2.75
CA ASP A 539 -17.62 -179.18 -1.81
C ASP A 539 -18.50 -180.23 -2.52
N MET A 540 -18.87 -179.99 -3.78
CA MET A 540 -19.66 -180.93 -4.58
C MET A 540 -18.86 -182.14 -5.11
N TYR A 541 -17.53 -182.02 -5.25
CA TYR A 541 -16.64 -183.12 -5.69
C TYR A 541 -16.04 -183.93 -4.53
N GLY A 542 -16.23 -183.52 -3.27
CA GLY A 542 -15.62 -184.16 -2.09
C GLY A 542 -16.49 -185.13 -1.29
N GLN A 543 -17.77 -185.32 -1.65
CA GLN A 543 -18.77 -186.06 -0.85
C GLN A 543 -19.26 -187.37 -1.52
N GLU A 544 -18.36 -188.09 -2.19
CA GLU A 544 -18.62 -189.46 -2.65
C GLU A 544 -17.45 -190.38 -2.22
N GLY A 545 -17.29 -190.59 -0.91
CA GLY A 545 -16.29 -191.52 -0.38
C GLY A 545 -16.06 -191.46 1.12
N TYR A 546 -16.79 -192.29 1.87
CA TYR A 546 -16.58 -192.72 3.27
C TYR A 546 -17.05 -191.81 4.42
N ASP A 547 -18.28 -192.04 4.89
CA ASP A 547 -18.60 -191.98 6.33
C ASP A 547 -18.97 -193.38 6.82
N ASN A 548 -18.36 -193.79 7.92
CA ASN A 548 -18.28 -195.16 8.42
C ASN A 548 -19.03 -195.24 9.77
N ARG A 549 -20.38 -195.24 9.69
CA ARG A 549 -21.32 -195.46 10.80
C ARG A 549 -22.31 -196.58 10.47
N ASP A 550 -22.73 -197.32 11.50
CA ASP A 550 -23.52 -198.54 11.38
C ASP A 550 -24.92 -198.30 10.77
N VAL A 551 -25.35 -199.25 9.92
CA VAL A 551 -26.44 -199.09 8.93
C VAL A 551 -27.85 -198.99 9.57
N THR A 552 -27.98 -199.31 10.86
CA THR A 552 -29.23 -199.19 11.63
C THR A 552 -29.42 -197.80 12.23
N GLU A 553 -28.35 -197.08 12.58
CA GLU A 553 -28.41 -195.70 13.10
C GLU A 553 -28.54 -194.65 11.98
N ILE A 554 -28.00 -194.91 10.79
CA ILE A 554 -28.29 -194.12 9.58
C ILE A 554 -29.77 -194.29 9.18
N ARG A 555 -30.38 -195.45 9.43
CA ARG A 555 -31.81 -195.69 9.13
C ARG A 555 -32.73 -194.93 10.09
N GLU A 556 -32.34 -194.80 11.36
CA GLU A 556 -33.13 -194.08 12.37
C GLU A 556 -33.02 -192.56 12.26
N SER A 557 -31.82 -192.05 11.96
CA SER A 557 -31.60 -190.62 11.66
C SER A 557 -32.18 -190.21 10.31
N ARG A 558 -32.14 -191.10 9.29
CA ARG A 558 -32.80 -190.89 8.00
C ARG A 558 -34.33 -190.94 8.12
N ASN A 559 -34.90 -191.79 8.98
CA ASN A 559 -36.35 -191.78 9.25
C ASN A 559 -36.79 -190.56 10.09
N LYS A 560 -35.95 -190.03 10.98
CA LYS A 560 -36.19 -188.73 11.67
C LYS A 560 -36.09 -187.52 10.74
N ALA A 561 -35.15 -187.54 9.79
CA ALA A 561 -35.04 -186.51 8.77
C ALA A 561 -36.12 -186.64 7.68
N TYR A 562 -36.51 -187.86 7.31
CA TYR A 562 -37.64 -188.11 6.39
C TYR A 562 -38.97 -187.73 7.03
N SER A 563 -39.20 -188.00 8.32
CA SER A 563 -40.42 -187.50 8.99
C SER A 563 -40.41 -185.98 9.17
N GLN A 564 -39.27 -185.34 9.41
CA GLN A 564 -39.18 -183.86 9.43
C GLN A 564 -39.33 -183.23 8.03
N ALA A 565 -38.83 -183.87 6.98
CA ALA A 565 -39.00 -183.44 5.59
C ALA A 565 -40.40 -183.76 5.05
N GLU A 566 -41.05 -184.85 5.47
CA GLU A 566 -42.42 -185.22 5.12
C GLU A 566 -43.44 -184.35 5.87
N ILE A 567 -43.12 -183.86 7.08
CA ILE A 567 -43.89 -182.81 7.75
C ILE A 567 -43.79 -181.47 7.01
N LEU A 568 -42.61 -181.10 6.48
CA LEU A 568 -42.43 -179.89 5.69
C LEU A 568 -42.96 -180.01 4.25
N GLN A 569 -42.91 -181.21 3.65
CA GLN A 569 -43.44 -181.50 2.32
C GLN A 569 -44.97 -181.56 2.33
N ASN A 570 -45.61 -182.10 3.37
CA ASN A 570 -47.06 -181.96 3.55
C ASN A 570 -47.49 -180.51 3.93
N ALA A 571 -46.59 -179.72 4.53
CA ALA A 571 -46.82 -178.31 4.81
C ALA A 571 -46.56 -177.37 3.62
N LEU A 572 -45.97 -177.86 2.53
CA LEU A 572 -45.70 -177.11 1.29
C LEU A 572 -46.32 -177.78 0.05
N ASP A 573 -47.13 -178.83 0.25
CA ASP A 573 -47.86 -179.50 -0.82
C ASP A 573 -48.93 -178.58 -1.40
N GLU A 574 -49.06 -178.55 -2.72
CA GLU A 574 -49.83 -177.55 -3.47
C GLU A 574 -51.32 -177.60 -3.10
N HIS A 575 -51.84 -178.79 -2.72
CA HIS A 575 -53.20 -178.98 -2.22
C HIS A 575 -53.41 -178.54 -0.75
N SER A 576 -52.37 -178.55 0.08
CA SER A 576 -52.38 -178.06 1.48
C SER A 576 -52.24 -176.54 1.54
N LEU A 577 -51.47 -175.96 0.62
CA LEU A 577 -51.47 -174.52 0.34
C LEU A 577 -52.83 -174.08 -0.22
N GLU A 578 -53.41 -174.84 -1.15
CA GLU A 578 -54.75 -174.57 -1.68
C GLU A 578 -55.84 -174.71 -0.60
N LEU A 579 -55.78 -175.72 0.28
CA LEU A 579 -56.70 -175.87 1.42
C LEU A 579 -56.49 -174.81 2.50
N ARG A 580 -55.26 -174.35 2.76
CA ARG A 580 -55.02 -173.23 3.68
C ARG A 580 -55.36 -171.88 3.06
N VAL A 581 -55.21 -171.70 1.76
CA VAL A 581 -55.74 -170.53 1.03
C VAL A 581 -57.26 -170.58 1.01
N LYS A 582 -57.88 -171.77 0.91
CA LYS A 582 -59.34 -171.94 0.97
C LYS A 582 -59.88 -171.74 2.40
N ALA A 583 -59.18 -172.25 3.42
CA ALA A 583 -59.52 -172.01 4.82
C ALA A 583 -59.19 -170.57 5.27
N ALA A 584 -58.16 -169.94 4.71
CA ALA A 584 -57.88 -168.52 4.91
C ALA A 584 -58.91 -167.66 4.18
N ASN A 585 -59.35 -168.01 2.97
CA ASN A 585 -60.46 -167.36 2.27
C ASN A 585 -61.81 -167.59 2.97
N GLU A 586 -62.04 -168.75 3.59
CA GLU A 586 -63.25 -169.04 4.39
C GLU A 586 -63.21 -168.34 5.77
N ALA A 587 -62.03 -168.22 6.40
CA ALA A 587 -61.83 -167.45 7.63
C ALA A 587 -61.83 -165.93 7.36
N GLU A 588 -61.35 -165.50 6.20
CA GLU A 588 -61.45 -164.12 5.70
C GLU A 588 -62.90 -163.80 5.33
N ALA A 589 -63.65 -164.72 4.70
CA ALA A 589 -65.10 -164.58 4.53
C ALA A 589 -65.82 -164.46 5.88
N ALA A 590 -65.43 -165.24 6.90
CA ALA A 590 -65.95 -165.10 8.26
C ALA A 590 -65.54 -163.78 8.95
N CYS A 591 -64.42 -163.17 8.54
CA CYS A 591 -63.99 -161.83 8.96
C CYS A 591 -64.69 -160.69 8.18
N GLN A 592 -64.98 -160.88 6.88
CA GLN A 592 -65.81 -160.00 6.04
C GLN A 592 -67.28 -160.01 6.49
N GLU A 593 -67.78 -161.16 6.96
CA GLU A 593 -69.08 -161.31 7.61
C GLU A 593 -69.12 -160.59 8.97
N ARG A 594 -68.03 -160.67 9.75
CA ARG A 594 -67.83 -159.84 10.95
C ARG A 594 -67.70 -158.34 10.67
N LEU A 595 -67.18 -157.94 9.51
CA LEU A 595 -67.04 -156.53 9.11
C LEU A 595 -68.38 -155.95 8.60
N SER A 596 -69.16 -156.69 7.81
CA SER A 596 -70.47 -156.26 7.30
C SER A 596 -71.57 -156.18 8.38
N VAL A 597 -71.62 -157.16 9.31
CA VAL A 597 -72.53 -157.11 10.48
C VAL A 597 -72.17 -155.95 11.42
N ALA A 598 -70.89 -155.61 11.52
CA ALA A 598 -70.45 -154.43 12.27
C ALA A 598 -70.69 -153.11 11.54
N GLU A 599 -70.78 -153.09 10.20
CA GLU A 599 -70.83 -151.84 9.43
C GLU A 599 -72.20 -151.17 9.35
N VAL A 600 -73.34 -151.88 9.37
CA VAL A 600 -74.61 -151.21 8.98
C VAL A 600 -75.80 -151.35 9.96
N GLU A 601 -75.77 -152.16 11.02
CA GLU A 601 -76.72 -151.99 12.15
C GLU A 601 -76.21 -150.99 13.21
N ILE A 602 -74.91 -150.68 13.19
CA ILE A 602 -74.38 -149.39 13.68
C ILE A 602 -75.04 -148.19 12.95
N ALA A 603 -75.70 -148.40 11.79
CA ALA A 603 -76.51 -147.39 11.11
C ALA A 603 -78.00 -147.28 11.57
N ASP A 604 -78.57 -148.21 12.36
CA ASP A 604 -79.96 -148.08 12.91
C ASP A 604 -80.03 -147.75 14.43
N LEU A 605 -78.95 -148.04 15.18
CA LEU A 605 -78.67 -147.29 16.43
C LEU A 605 -78.63 -145.76 16.20
N ARG A 606 -78.41 -145.30 14.96
CA ARG A 606 -78.39 -143.88 14.56
C ARG A 606 -79.76 -143.23 14.31
N ALA A 607 -80.91 -143.89 14.50
CA ALA A 607 -82.20 -143.22 14.21
C ALA A 607 -83.29 -143.30 15.30
N LYS A 608 -83.39 -144.37 16.11
CA LYS A 608 -84.47 -144.48 17.14
C LYS A 608 -84.10 -143.99 18.54
N LEU A 609 -82.82 -143.87 18.84
CA LEU A 609 -82.36 -143.14 20.02
C LEU A 609 -82.75 -141.65 19.92
N ASP A 610 -82.74 -141.08 18.71
CA ASP A 610 -83.03 -139.65 18.43
C ASP A 610 -84.53 -139.26 18.42
N ALA A 611 -85.49 -140.20 18.41
CA ALA A 611 -86.91 -139.86 18.22
C ALA A 611 -87.81 -139.90 19.47
N SER A 612 -87.61 -140.80 20.44
CA SER A 612 -88.57 -140.95 21.57
C SER A 612 -88.02 -140.60 22.96
N GLU A 613 -86.81 -140.05 23.02
CA GLU A 613 -86.46 -139.03 24.02
C GLU A 613 -87.47 -137.84 24.04
N SER A 614 -88.42 -137.76 23.08
CA SER A 614 -89.55 -136.81 23.07
C SER A 614 -90.89 -137.29 23.69
N ASP A 615 -91.09 -138.55 24.11
CA ASP A 615 -92.33 -139.00 24.83
C ASP A 615 -92.09 -139.28 26.34
N LEU A 616 -90.82 -139.37 26.73
CA LEU A 616 -90.37 -139.21 28.13
C LEU A 616 -90.66 -137.81 28.69
N THR A 617 -91.08 -136.84 27.87
CA THR A 617 -91.35 -135.45 28.25
C THR A 617 -92.81 -135.14 28.63
N GLU A 618 -93.81 -136.02 28.44
CA GLU A 618 -95.21 -135.66 28.81
C GLU A 618 -95.89 -136.50 29.93
N ARG A 619 -95.63 -137.81 30.13
CA ARG A 619 -96.29 -138.56 31.26
C ARG A 619 -95.44 -138.74 32.53
N ARG A 620 -94.25 -138.15 32.58
CA ARG A 620 -93.44 -137.93 33.81
C ARG A 620 -93.81 -136.64 34.56
N LEU A 621 -94.85 -135.94 34.12
CA LEU A 621 -95.35 -134.69 34.72
C LEU A 621 -96.87 -134.75 34.90
N MET A 622 -97.34 -135.73 35.67
CA MET A 622 -98.39 -135.51 36.66
C MET A 622 -98.56 -136.85 37.42
N GLU A 623 -97.75 -137.14 38.44
CA GLU A 623 -97.63 -136.32 39.65
C GLU A 623 -99.00 -136.27 40.30
N ASP A 624 -98.98 -136.60 41.58
CA ASP A 624 -100.12 -136.45 42.46
C ASP A 624 -101.23 -137.42 42.13
N ALA A 625 -101.33 -138.54 42.83
CA ALA A 625 -101.52 -138.53 44.26
C ALA A 625 -102.47 -139.70 44.41
N LYS A 626 -102.12 -140.68 45.22
CA LYS A 626 -102.46 -140.53 46.62
C LYS A 626 -103.93 -140.14 46.82
N TYR A 627 -104.63 -141.03 47.51
CA TYR A 627 -105.52 -140.65 48.60
C TYR A 627 -106.86 -139.96 48.23
N ALA A 628 -107.92 -140.74 48.46
CA ALA A 628 -109.32 -140.42 48.77
C ALA A 628 -110.20 -141.14 47.74
N GLY A 629 -110.99 -142.15 48.10
CA GLY A 629 -111.91 -142.20 49.23
C GLY A 629 -113.23 -142.69 48.67
#